data_AF-A0A6U6A1Z5-F1
#
_entry.id   AF-A0A6U6A1Z5-F1
#
_cell.length_a   1.000
_cell.length_b   1.000
_cell.length_c   1.000
_cell.angle_alpha   90.00
_cell.angle_beta   90.00
_cell.angle_gamma   90.00
#
_symmetry.space_group_name_H-M   'P 1'
#
loop_
_entity.id
_entity.type
_entity.pdbx_description
1 polymer ?
#
loop_
_entity_poly.entity_id
_entity_poly.type
_entity_poly.pdbx_seq_one_letter_code
_entity_poly.pdbx_strand_id
1 'polypeptide(L)'
;MQTNFKGKYKERVGRQLKVVRPDATDDDVERLLQDGGDSNIFKQQLLQERSTQAAKNALADIQDKHRDIIRLEQSIVELHQLFVDMAVLVETQGEMLDQIEYSVQQAHQYVDRGVKQLEKAKESQKKSRKRMCCLLCCFIIILFIVIGVVFGGLKGAKIV
;
A
#
# COMPACT_ATOMS: atom_id res chain seq x y z
N MET A 1 21.73 12.39 11.08
CA MET A 1 22.95 11.55 11.03
C MET A 1 23.97 12.02 9.98
N GLN A 2 23.57 12.44 8.77
CA GLN A 2 24.51 12.86 7.70
C GLN A 2 25.40 14.07 8.03
N THR A 3 24.89 15.07 8.77
CA THR A 3 25.67 16.27 9.16
C THR A 3 26.87 15.95 10.04
N ASN A 4 26.75 14.94 10.91
CA ASN A 4 27.81 14.52 11.82
C ASN A 4 28.96 13.81 11.10
N PHE A 5 28.69 13.08 10.01
CA PHE A 5 29.74 12.40 9.24
C PHE A 5 30.55 13.38 8.39
N LYS A 6 29.87 14.34 7.72
CA LYS A 6 30.54 15.38 6.93
C LYS A 6 31.46 16.24 7.80
N GLY A 7 31.02 16.59 9.02
CA GLY A 7 31.84 17.32 9.99
C GLY A 7 33.10 16.56 10.40
N LYS A 8 32.96 15.28 10.79
CA LYS A 8 34.10 14.43 11.18
C LYS A 8 35.09 14.17 10.05
N TYR A 9 34.62 14.09 8.80
CA TYR A 9 35.49 13.92 7.64
C TYR A 9 36.26 15.19 7.31
N LYS A 10 35.60 16.36 7.31
CA LYS A 10 36.23 17.67 7.13
C LYS A 10 37.34 17.94 8.16
N GLU A 11 37.09 17.60 9.42
CA GLU A 11 38.06 17.78 10.50
C GLU A 11 39.33 16.92 10.30
N ARG A 12 39.19 15.69 9.82
CA ARG A 12 40.33 14.79 9.56
C ARG A 12 41.17 15.27 8.37
N VAL A 13 40.53 15.66 7.28
CA VAL A 13 41.20 16.20 6.09
C VAL A 13 41.92 17.50 6.43
N GLY A 14 41.29 18.40 7.20
CA GLY A 14 41.91 19.65 7.65
C GLY A 14 43.14 19.43 8.52
N ARG A 15 43.13 18.44 9.43
CA ARG A 15 44.31 18.10 10.24
C ARG A 15 45.45 17.57 9.39
N GLN A 16 45.19 16.68 8.43
CA GLN A 16 46.23 16.15 7.54
C GLN A 16 46.78 17.23 6.60
N LEU A 17 45.93 18.14 6.14
CA LEU A 17 46.34 19.27 5.31
C LEU A 17 47.27 20.22 6.07
N LYS A 18 46.99 20.51 7.34
CA LYS A 18 47.85 21.37 8.18
C LYS A 18 49.22 20.77 8.51
N VAL A 19 49.38 19.44 8.46
CA VAL A 19 50.69 18.79 8.64
C VAL A 19 51.60 19.04 7.43
N VAL A 20 51.02 19.06 6.24
CA VAL A 20 51.74 19.28 4.98
C VAL A 20 51.90 20.77 4.70
N ARG A 21 50.87 21.56 5.01
CA ARG A 21 50.74 22.97 4.66
C ARG A 21 50.19 23.76 5.85
N PRO A 22 51.06 24.30 6.72
CA PRO A 22 50.64 24.96 7.97
C PRO A 22 49.74 26.20 7.78
N ASP A 23 49.81 26.84 6.62
CA ASP A 23 49.02 28.01 6.21
C ASP A 23 47.68 27.66 5.54
N ALA A 24 47.28 26.38 5.51
CA ALA A 24 46.04 25.96 4.88
C ALA A 24 44.78 26.53 5.58
N THR A 25 43.90 27.11 4.77
CA THR A 25 42.64 27.73 5.19
C THR A 25 41.47 26.75 5.11
N ASP A 26 40.39 27.00 5.86
CA ASP A 26 39.19 26.13 5.83
C ASP A 26 38.53 26.06 4.44
N ASP A 27 38.71 27.10 3.62
CA ASP A 27 38.30 27.14 2.21
C ASP A 27 39.10 26.16 1.34
N ASP A 28 40.38 25.96 1.62
CA ASP A 28 41.22 25.01 0.88
C ASP A 28 40.82 23.57 1.22
N VAL A 29 40.40 23.33 2.46
CA VAL A 29 39.84 22.03 2.90
C VAL A 29 38.51 21.75 2.19
N GLU A 30 37.62 22.74 2.09
CA GLU A 30 36.32 22.58 1.42
C GLU A 30 36.50 22.31 -0.08
N ARG A 31 37.47 22.97 -0.73
CA ARG A 31 37.81 22.73 -2.14
C ARG A 31 38.36 21.32 -2.36
N LEU A 32 39.24 20.83 -1.49
CA LEU A 32 39.74 19.46 -1.55
C LEU A 32 38.63 18.41 -1.34
N LEU A 33 37.63 18.72 -0.51
CA LEU A 33 36.47 17.87 -0.29
C LEU A 33 35.51 17.87 -1.48
N GLN A 34 35.34 19.00 -2.17
CA GLN A 34 34.53 19.10 -3.39
C GLN A 34 35.18 18.43 -4.59
N ASP A 35 36.49 18.59 -4.74
CA ASP A 35 37.26 18.11 -5.89
C ASP A 35 37.86 16.71 -5.67
N GLY A 36 37.55 16.09 -4.52
CA GLY A 36 37.87 14.69 -4.27
C GLY A 36 39.34 14.34 -4.04
N GLY A 37 40.16 15.35 -3.69
CA GLY A 37 41.61 15.19 -3.62
C GLY A 37 42.31 15.16 -4.99
N ASP A 38 41.59 15.40 -6.10
CA ASP A 38 42.13 15.37 -7.46
C ASP A 38 42.61 16.75 -7.94
N SER A 39 42.72 17.72 -7.03
CA SER A 39 43.27 19.04 -7.33
C SER A 39 44.70 18.92 -7.85
N ASN A 40 44.86 19.08 -9.16
CA ASN A 40 46.16 19.09 -9.84
C ASN A 40 47.15 20.09 -9.21
N ILE A 41 46.64 21.16 -8.59
CA ILE A 41 47.44 22.15 -7.86
C ILE A 41 48.09 21.52 -6.62
N PHE A 42 47.36 20.68 -5.87
CA PHE A 42 47.90 19.98 -4.71
C PHE A 42 48.92 18.90 -5.09
N LYS A 43 48.64 18.13 -6.16
CA LYS A 43 49.58 17.14 -6.73
C LYS A 43 50.88 17.80 -7.21
N GLN A 44 50.77 18.91 -7.93
CA GLN A 44 51.92 19.66 -8.44
C GLN A 44 52.79 20.22 -7.30
N GLN A 45 52.17 20.74 -6.25
CA GLN A 45 52.86 21.43 -5.16
C GLN A 45 53.50 20.45 -4.15
N LEU A 46 52.87 19.30 -3.90
CA LEU A 46 53.48 18.18 -3.17
C LEU A 46 54.66 17.57 -3.92
N LEU A 47 54.58 17.45 -5.25
CA LEU A 47 55.69 16.93 -6.05
C LEU A 47 56.87 17.92 -6.13
N GLN A 48 56.63 19.21 -5.87
CA GLN A 48 57.63 20.28 -5.98
C GLN A 48 58.41 20.53 -4.68
N GLU A 49 57.81 20.32 -3.50
CA GLU A 49 58.51 20.32 -2.21
C GLU A 49 58.78 18.89 -1.73
N ARG A 50 60.00 18.37 -1.96
CA ARG A 50 60.57 17.11 -1.40
C ARG A 50 59.56 16.24 -0.61
N SER A 51 58.57 15.65 -1.30
CA SER A 51 57.49 14.95 -0.61
C SER A 51 58.01 13.73 0.11
N THR A 52 57.90 13.72 1.43
CA THR A 52 58.06 12.51 2.25
C THR A 52 57.05 11.49 1.75
N GLN A 53 57.44 10.21 1.62
CA GLN A 53 56.57 9.10 1.21
C GLN A 53 55.20 9.10 1.93
N ALA A 54 55.17 9.61 3.17
CA ALA A 54 53.98 9.82 3.97
C ALA A 54 52.89 10.69 3.30
N ALA A 55 53.26 11.77 2.61
CA ALA A 55 52.28 12.66 1.96
C ALA A 55 51.63 12.04 0.72
N LYS A 56 52.40 11.26 -0.05
CA LYS A 56 51.86 10.48 -1.19
C LYS A 56 50.89 9.40 -0.72
N ASN A 57 51.22 8.72 0.38
CA ASN A 57 50.34 7.71 0.98
C ASN A 57 49.05 8.32 1.55
N ALA A 58 49.13 9.50 2.19
CA ALA A 58 47.96 10.20 2.70
C ALA A 58 47.00 10.65 1.57
N LEU A 59 47.55 11.15 0.45
CA LEU A 59 46.76 11.55 -0.70
C LEU A 59 46.06 10.35 -1.36
N ALA A 60 46.74 9.20 -1.46
CA ALA A 60 46.14 7.97 -1.96
C ALA A 60 44.98 7.48 -1.06
N ASP A 61 45.14 7.52 0.27
CA ASP A 61 44.08 7.15 1.22
C ASP A 61 42.87 8.10 1.12
N ILE A 62 43.11 9.41 0.96
CA ILE A 62 42.03 10.39 0.73
C ILE A 62 41.26 10.08 -0.55
N GLN A 63 41.97 9.75 -1.63
CA GLN A 63 41.36 9.45 -2.93
C GLN A 63 40.51 8.17 -2.89
N ASP A 64 40.99 7.13 -2.20
CA ASP A 64 40.22 5.89 -2.00
C ASP A 64 38.97 6.12 -1.16
N LYS A 65 39.08 6.88 -0.05
CA LYS A 65 37.93 7.28 0.78
C LYS A 65 36.90 8.07 -0.02
N HIS A 66 37.36 8.98 -0.89
CA HIS A 66 36.46 9.79 -1.69
C HIS A 66 35.69 8.93 -2.70
N ARG A 67 36.36 7.95 -3.33
CA ARG A 67 35.69 6.99 -4.22
C ARG A 67 34.61 6.19 -3.51
N ASP A 68 34.86 5.80 -2.27
CA ASP A 68 33.85 5.10 -1.46
C ASP A 68 32.68 6.01 -1.08
N ILE A 69 32.92 7.30 -0.80
CA ILE A 69 31.87 8.29 -0.54
C ILE A 69 30.99 8.50 -1.77
N ILE A 70 31.57 8.64 -2.96
CA ILE A 70 30.79 8.79 -4.21
C ILE A 70 29.90 7.57 -4.45
N ARG A 71 30.39 6.35 -4.19
CA ARG A 71 29.57 5.14 -4.30
C ARG A 71 28.40 5.14 -3.31
N LEU A 72 28.66 5.55 -2.08
CA LEU A 72 27.62 5.69 -1.05
C LEU A 72 26.56 6.72 -1.45
N GLU A 73 26.98 7.86 -2.00
CA GLU A 73 26.07 8.89 -2.50
C GLU A 73 25.18 8.36 -3.62
N GLN A 74 25.73 7.64 -4.59
CA GLN A 74 24.96 7.00 -5.67
C GLN A 74 23.92 6.02 -5.12
N SER A 75 24.28 5.17 -4.16
CA SER A 75 23.31 4.24 -3.54
C SER A 75 22.23 4.96 -2.73
N ILE A 76 22.53 6.12 -2.13
CA ILE A 76 21.52 6.93 -1.43
C ILE A 76 20.55 7.58 -2.41
N VAL A 77 21.05 8.08 -3.56
CA VAL A 77 20.20 8.63 -4.62
C VAL A 77 19.26 7.55 -5.17
N GLU A 78 19.78 6.35 -5.40
CA GLU A 78 18.97 5.21 -5.84
C GLU A 78 17.92 4.82 -4.80
N LEU A 79 18.28 4.78 -3.52
CA LEU A 79 17.33 4.53 -2.43
C LEU A 79 16.25 5.63 -2.35
N HIS A 80 16.62 6.89 -2.53
CA HIS A 80 15.66 8.00 -2.57
C HIS A 80 14.68 7.83 -3.73
N GLN A 81 15.18 7.44 -4.91
CA GLN A 81 14.33 7.15 -6.06
C GLN A 81 13.34 6.02 -5.76
N LEU A 82 13.79 4.93 -5.12
CA LEU A 82 12.90 3.84 -4.68
C LEU A 82 11.83 4.32 -3.69
N PHE A 83 12.15 5.24 -2.77
CA PHE A 83 11.15 5.82 -1.87
C PHE A 83 10.10 6.67 -2.60
N VAL A 84 10.52 7.44 -3.60
CA VAL A 84 9.61 8.24 -4.44
C VAL A 84 8.72 7.32 -5.28
N ASP A 85 9.30 6.29 -5.90
CA ASP A 85 8.54 5.31 -6.69
C ASP A 85 7.54 4.54 -5.81
N MET A 86 7.91 4.21 -4.57
CA MET A 86 6.99 3.62 -3.59
C MET A 86 5.84 4.58 -3.23
N ALA A 87 6.11 5.87 -3.04
CA ALA A 87 5.05 6.85 -2.75
C ALA A 87 4.03 6.94 -3.91
N VAL A 88 4.51 6.93 -5.15
CA VAL A 88 3.66 6.91 -6.35
C VAL A 88 2.84 5.61 -6.44
N LEU A 89 3.45 4.45 -6.17
CA LEU A 89 2.75 3.16 -6.15
C LEU A 89 1.68 3.08 -5.06
N VAL A 90 1.89 3.70 -3.89
CA VAL A 90 0.90 3.75 -2.82
C VAL A 90 -0.25 4.70 -3.17
N GLU A 91 0.04 5.85 -3.76
CA GLU A 91 -0.97 6.82 -4.19
C GLU A 91 -1.87 6.24 -5.29
N THR A 92 -1.28 5.55 -6.28
CA THR A 92 -2.03 4.87 -7.36
C THR A 92 -2.87 3.69 -6.87
N GLN A 93 -2.51 3.06 -5.75
CA GLN A 93 -3.33 2.00 -5.12
C GLN A 93 -4.55 2.54 -4.36
N GLY A 94 -4.69 3.86 -4.18
CA GLY A 94 -5.85 4.47 -3.54
C GLY A 94 -7.18 4.17 -4.25
N GLU A 95 -7.21 4.23 -5.58
CA GLU A 95 -8.43 3.94 -6.36
C GLU A 95 -8.86 2.46 -6.31
N MET A 96 -7.91 1.52 -6.12
CA MET A 96 -8.23 0.09 -6.02
C MET A 96 -8.83 -0.27 -4.65
N LEU A 97 -8.43 0.42 -3.59
CA LEU A 97 -8.99 0.22 -2.25
C LEU A 97 -10.47 0.61 -2.19
N ASP A 98 -10.85 1.71 -2.83
CA ASP A 98 -12.26 2.13 -2.97
C ASP A 98 -13.11 1.04 -3.65
N GLN A 99 -12.55 0.32 -4.62
CA GLN A 99 -13.27 -0.74 -5.33
C GLN A 99 -13.49 -1.98 -4.46
N ILE A 100 -12.54 -2.34 -3.59
CA ILE A 100 -12.70 -3.44 -2.62
C ILE A 100 -13.74 -3.07 -1.57
N GLU A 101 -13.65 -1.87 -1.00
CA GLU A 101 -14.63 -1.37 -0.03
C GLU A 101 -16.04 -1.35 -0.65
N TYR A 102 -16.16 -0.83 -1.88
CA TYR A 102 -17.41 -0.84 -2.62
C TYR A 102 -17.96 -2.26 -2.84
N SER A 103 -17.11 -3.20 -3.25
CA SER A 103 -17.51 -4.60 -3.51
C SER A 103 -17.97 -5.30 -2.23
N VAL A 104 -17.27 -5.07 -1.11
CA VAL A 104 -17.64 -5.62 0.20
C VAL A 104 -18.94 -5.01 0.71
N GLN A 105 -19.10 -3.69 0.60
CA GLN A 105 -20.32 -2.99 0.98
C GLN A 105 -21.51 -3.47 0.14
N GLN A 106 -21.31 -3.68 -1.16
CA GLN A 106 -22.34 -4.17 -2.06
C GLN A 106 -22.72 -5.62 -1.72
N ALA A 107 -21.75 -6.49 -1.43
CA ALA A 107 -22.01 -7.86 -0.97
C ALA A 107 -22.83 -7.88 0.33
N HIS A 108 -22.46 -7.03 1.31
CA HIS A 108 -23.21 -6.89 2.56
C HIS A 108 -24.67 -6.44 2.31
N GLN A 109 -24.88 -5.45 1.44
CA GLN A 109 -26.23 -5.00 1.08
C GLN A 109 -27.06 -6.09 0.39
N TYR A 110 -26.46 -6.88 -0.50
CA TYR A 110 -27.16 -7.98 -1.16
C TYR A 110 -27.57 -9.07 -0.18
N VAL A 111 -26.69 -9.41 0.77
CA VAL A 111 -27.00 -10.40 1.82
C VAL A 111 -28.13 -9.90 2.71
N ASP A 112 -28.08 -8.65 3.20
CA ASP A 112 -29.14 -8.07 4.03
C ASP A 112 -30.51 -8.03 3.32
N ARG A 113 -30.52 -7.61 2.04
CA ARG A 113 -31.73 -7.64 1.22
C ARG A 113 -32.23 -9.07 1.01
N GLY A 114 -31.32 -10.03 0.77
CA GLY A 114 -31.65 -11.45 0.63
C GLY A 114 -32.34 -12.01 1.88
N VAL A 115 -31.81 -11.71 3.07
CA VAL A 115 -32.40 -12.12 4.34
C VAL A 115 -33.83 -11.57 4.50
N LYS A 116 -34.03 -10.27 4.22
CA LYS A 116 -35.37 -9.64 4.28
C LYS A 116 -36.36 -10.27 3.30
N GLN A 117 -35.91 -10.62 2.09
CA GLN A 117 -36.77 -11.28 1.10
C GLN A 117 -37.15 -12.70 1.53
N LEU A 118 -36.21 -13.45 2.11
CA LEU A 118 -36.48 -14.80 2.65
C LEU A 118 -37.48 -14.74 3.81
N GLU A 119 -37.37 -13.75 4.69
CA GLU A 119 -38.32 -13.56 5.79
C GLU A 119 -39.74 -13.27 5.27
N LYS A 120 -39.87 -12.35 4.31
CA LYS A 120 -41.15 -12.07 3.63
C LYS A 120 -41.70 -13.29 2.91
N ALA A 121 -40.86 -14.07 2.23
CA ALA A 121 -41.26 -15.28 1.55
C ALA A 121 -41.80 -16.33 2.53
N LYS A 122 -41.15 -16.51 3.69
CA LYS A 122 -41.61 -17.39 4.77
C LYS A 122 -42.97 -16.95 5.32
N GLU A 123 -43.16 -15.66 5.56
CA GLU A 123 -44.44 -15.13 6.03
C GLU A 123 -45.56 -15.30 5.00
N SER A 124 -45.25 -15.01 3.72
CA SER A 124 -46.17 -15.21 2.60
C SER A 124 -46.56 -16.68 2.43
N GLN A 125 -45.61 -17.61 2.52
CA GLN A 125 -45.86 -19.04 2.47
C GLN A 125 -46.79 -19.49 3.61
N LYS A 126 -46.58 -19.01 4.83
CA LYS A 126 -47.44 -19.31 5.98
C LYS A 126 -48.86 -18.82 5.77
N LYS A 127 -49.04 -17.60 5.23
CA LYS A 127 -50.36 -17.05 4.89
C LYS A 127 -51.02 -17.82 3.75
N SER A 128 -50.27 -18.17 2.71
CA SER A 128 -50.77 -18.92 1.55
C SER A 128 -51.28 -20.31 1.95
N ARG A 129 -50.55 -21.05 2.81
CA ARG A 129 -51.01 -22.35 3.33
C ARG A 129 -52.33 -22.25 4.09
N LYS A 130 -52.52 -21.21 4.91
CA LYS A 130 -53.79 -20.97 5.62
C LYS A 130 -54.93 -20.68 4.64
N ARG A 131 -54.70 -19.86 3.63
CA ARG A 131 -55.69 -19.55 2.59
C ARG A 131 -56.05 -20.79 1.77
N MET A 132 -55.06 -21.57 1.36
CA MET A 132 -55.25 -22.84 0.64
C MET A 132 -56.12 -23.82 1.44
N CYS A 133 -55.84 -23.97 2.75
CA CYS A 133 -56.64 -24.83 3.63
C CYS A 133 -58.09 -24.34 3.74
N CYS A 134 -58.30 -23.04 3.91
CA CYS A 134 -59.64 -22.46 3.96
C CYS A 134 -60.42 -22.70 2.65
N LEU A 135 -59.79 -22.46 1.50
CA LEU A 135 -60.40 -22.71 0.19
C LEU A 135 -60.75 -24.19 -0.01
N LEU A 136 -59.87 -25.10 0.41
CA LEU A 136 -60.12 -26.55 0.36
C LEU A 136 -61.32 -26.94 1.24
N CYS A 137 -61.40 -26.44 2.47
CA CYS A 137 -62.52 -26.69 3.36
C CYS A 137 -63.85 -26.18 2.77
N CYS A 138 -63.87 -24.96 2.22
CA CYS A 138 -65.05 -24.42 1.55
C CYS A 138 -65.50 -25.29 0.37
N PHE A 139 -64.56 -25.75 -0.46
CA PHE A 139 -64.85 -26.63 -1.60
C PHE A 139 -65.49 -27.96 -1.15
N ILE A 140 -64.96 -28.57 -0.09
CA ILE A 140 -65.52 -29.81 0.49
C ILE A 140 -66.96 -29.59 0.99
N ILE A 141 -67.23 -28.49 1.68
CA ILE A 141 -68.57 -28.16 2.19
C ILE A 141 -69.56 -28.01 1.03
N ILE A 142 -69.19 -27.28 -0.03
CA ILE A 142 -70.03 -27.10 -1.21
C ILE A 142 -70.34 -28.46 -1.87
N LEU A 143 -69.35 -29.33 -1.98
CA LEU A 143 -69.52 -30.67 -2.54
C LEU A 143 -70.56 -31.50 -1.75
N PHE A 144 -70.51 -31.44 -0.41
CA PHE A 144 -71.51 -32.10 0.44
C PHE A 144 -72.93 -31.54 0.26
N ILE A 145 -73.07 -30.22 0.13
CA ILE A 145 -74.38 -29.58 -0.10
C ILE A 145 -74.96 -30.04 -1.44
N VAL A 146 -74.17 -30.04 -2.51
CA VAL A 146 -74.62 -30.47 -3.84
C VAL A 146 -75.05 -31.94 -3.82
N ILE A 147 -74.26 -32.82 -3.20
CA ILE A 147 -74.61 -34.24 -3.05
C ILE A 147 -75.91 -34.39 -2.27
N GLY A 148 -76.06 -33.66 -1.15
CA GLY A 148 -77.28 -33.71 -0.33
C GLY A 148 -78.54 -33.30 -1.09
N VAL A 149 -78.47 -32.22 -1.88
CA VAL A 149 -79.59 -31.75 -2.72
C VAL A 149 -79.93 -32.74 -3.82
N VAL A 150 -78.93 -33.30 -4.52
CA VAL A 150 -79.15 -34.27 -5.60
C VAL A 150 -79.77 -35.56 -5.05
N PHE A 151 -79.23 -36.13 -3.97
CA PHE A 151 -79.77 -37.36 -3.37
C PHE A 151 -81.11 -37.14 -2.69
N GLY A 152 -81.32 -36.00 -2.03
CA GLY A 152 -82.61 -35.63 -1.44
C GLY A 152 -83.70 -35.43 -2.51
N GLY A 153 -83.37 -34.73 -3.60
CA GLY A 153 -84.26 -34.53 -4.75
C GLY A 153 -84.58 -35.84 -5.48
N LEU A 154 -83.60 -36.74 -5.66
CA LEU A 154 -83.82 -38.06 -6.25
C LEU A 154 -84.72 -38.97 -5.40
N LYS A 155 -84.65 -38.87 -4.08
CA LYS A 155 -85.56 -39.60 -3.18
C LYS A 155 -86.96 -39.00 -3.18
N GLY A 156 -87.08 -37.66 -3.22
CA GLY A 156 -88.38 -36.99 -3.36
C GLY A 156 -89.09 -37.30 -4.68
N ALA A 157 -88.36 -37.37 -5.79
CA ALA A 157 -88.92 -37.67 -7.11
C ALA A 157 -89.25 -39.16 -7.35
N LYS A 158 -88.78 -40.08 -6.50
CA LYS A 158 -89.12 -41.51 -6.56
C LYS A 158 -90.28 -41.92 -5.64
N ILE A 159 -90.74 -41.03 -4.76
CA ILE A 159 -91.78 -41.30 -3.75
C ILE A 159 -93.13 -40.62 -4.10
N VAL A 160 -93.15 -39.74 -5.11
CA VAL A 160 -94.37 -39.18 -5.72
C VAL A 160 -94.68 -39.95 -7.00
#